data_AF-A0A067MR17-F1
#
_entry.id   AF-A0A067MR17-F1
#
_cell.length_a   1.000
_cell.length_b   1.000
_cell.length_c   1.000
_cell.angle_alpha   90.00
_cell.angle_beta   90.00
_cell.angle_gamma   90.00
#
_symmetry.space_group_name_H-M   'P 1'
#
loop_
_entity.id
_entity.type
_entity.pdbx_description
1 polymer ?
#
loop_
_entity_poly.entity_id
_entity_poly.type
_entity_poly.pdbx_seq_one_letter_code
_entity_poly.pdbx_strand_id
1 'polypeptide(L)'
;MWGEAVDGLGRAFPKNPEQTPAERWSSRSSNILKKLAPPPNTYAGRSVVVEKGDVGNAYNRLQGILARNDVRKELRLTERHEKRSDKRRRLESERHRRRFAEFIRKKVQLVKAIRARGA
;
A
#
# COMPACT_ATOMS: atom_id res chain seq x y z
N MET A 1 34.88 -13.92 -25.23
CA MET A 1 33.72 -14.63 -24.65
C MET A 1 33.14 -13.76 -23.53
N TRP A 2 32.29 -12.80 -23.90
CA TRP A 2 31.34 -12.14 -22.99
C TRP A 2 30.11 -11.83 -23.84
N GLY A 3 29.14 -12.75 -23.79
CA GLY A 3 27.91 -12.70 -24.56
C GLY A 3 26.83 -11.89 -23.86
N GLU A 4 26.00 -11.28 -24.71
CA GLU A 4 24.53 -11.13 -24.59
C GLU A 4 23.96 -11.00 -23.17
N ALA A 5 23.53 -9.80 -22.78
CA ALA A 5 22.24 -9.57 -22.10
C ALA A 5 22.09 -8.12 -21.58
N VAL A 6 21.90 -7.12 -22.46
CA VAL A 6 21.31 -5.82 -22.06
C VAL A 6 20.54 -5.14 -23.21
N ASP A 7 19.73 -5.86 -23.99
CA ASP A 7 18.83 -5.22 -24.97
C ASP A 7 17.37 -5.56 -24.71
N GLY A 8 16.80 -4.87 -23.71
CA GLY A 8 15.39 -5.06 -23.30
C GLY A 8 14.59 -3.79 -23.06
N LEU A 9 15.16 -2.58 -23.23
CA LEU A 9 14.47 -1.31 -22.96
C LEU A 9 14.70 -0.25 -24.05
N GLY A 10 14.72 -0.68 -25.31
CA GLY A 10 15.04 0.21 -26.45
C GLY A 10 14.20 -0.01 -27.70
N ARG A 11 12.93 -0.42 -27.61
CA ARG A 11 12.07 -0.41 -28.82
C ARG A 11 11.82 1.03 -29.25
N ALA A 12 12.62 1.51 -30.20
CA ALA A 12 12.31 2.70 -30.97
C ALA A 12 11.00 2.45 -31.72
N PHE A 13 9.94 3.12 -31.29
CA PHE A 13 8.69 3.16 -32.04
C PHE A 13 8.98 3.72 -33.45
N PRO A 14 8.41 3.16 -34.52
CA PRO A 14 8.60 3.70 -35.86
C PRO A 14 8.16 5.16 -35.88
N LYS A 15 9.09 6.08 -36.18
CA LYS A 15 8.80 7.51 -36.31
C LYS A 15 8.05 7.69 -37.63
N ASN A 16 6.75 7.98 -37.58
CA ASN A 16 6.01 8.37 -38.78
C ASN A 16 6.49 9.78 -39.20
N PRO A 17 7.22 9.96 -40.32
CA PRO A 17 7.87 11.22 -40.67
C PRO A 17 6.91 12.39 -40.89
N GLU A 18 5.64 12.10 -41.19
CA GLU A 18 4.60 13.09 -41.48
C GLU A 18 4.04 13.79 -40.23
N GLN A 19 4.23 13.21 -39.04
CA GLN A 19 3.69 13.78 -37.81
C GLN A 19 4.63 14.81 -37.19
N THR A 20 4.09 15.99 -36.88
CA THR A 20 4.83 17.00 -36.13
C THR A 20 5.18 16.49 -34.72
N PRO A 21 6.25 16.99 -34.08
CA PRO A 21 6.57 16.63 -32.70
C PRO A 21 5.39 16.85 -31.74
N ALA A 22 4.58 17.89 -31.95
CA ALA A 22 3.41 18.20 -31.14
C ALA A 22 2.31 17.13 -31.28
N GLU A 23 2.00 16.69 -32.50
CA GLU A 23 1.02 15.63 -32.77
C GLU A 23 1.44 14.28 -32.17
N ARG A 24 2.75 13.97 -32.23
CA ARG A 24 3.31 12.77 -31.61
C ARG A 24 3.16 12.81 -30.09
N TRP A 25 3.43 13.95 -29.46
CA TRP A 25 3.24 14.14 -28.03
C TRP A 25 1.77 14.06 -27.63
N SER A 26 0.86 14.66 -28.40
CA SER A 26 -0.59 14.61 -28.16
C SER A 26 -1.16 13.19 -28.28
N SER A 27 -0.74 12.45 -29.31
CA SER A 27 -1.14 11.05 -29.50
C SER A 27 -0.60 10.12 -28.41
N ARG A 28 0.62 10.41 -27.92
CA ARG A 28 1.25 9.65 -26.84
C ARG A 28 0.61 9.97 -25.48
N SER A 29 0.41 11.25 -25.17
CA SER A 29 -0.19 11.68 -23.91
C SER A 29 -1.62 11.15 -23.78
N SER A 30 -2.43 11.23 -24.83
CA SER A 30 -3.79 10.68 -24.84
C SER A 30 -3.82 9.15 -24.63
N ASN A 31 -2.90 8.40 -25.26
CA ASN A 31 -2.79 6.95 -25.04
C ASN A 31 -2.34 6.60 -23.62
N ILE A 32 -1.42 7.37 -23.05
CA ILE A 32 -0.96 7.19 -21.66
C ILE A 32 -2.11 7.49 -20.71
N LEU A 33 -2.81 8.62 -20.88
CA LEU A 33 -3.95 9.01 -20.04
C LEU A 33 -5.10 7.99 -20.04
N LYS A 34 -5.35 7.32 -21.18
CA LYS A 34 -6.34 6.22 -21.27
C LYS A 34 -5.96 4.98 -20.46
N LYS A 35 -4.66 4.74 -20.26
CA LYS A 35 -4.12 3.57 -19.53
C LYS A 35 -3.87 3.86 -18.05
N LEU A 36 -3.79 5.13 -17.67
CA LEU A 36 -3.61 5.51 -16.27
C LEU A 36 -4.94 5.37 -15.52
N ALA A 37 -4.85 4.83 -14.30
CA ALA A 37 -5.97 4.92 -13.37
C ALA A 37 -6.26 6.41 -13.09
N PRO A 38 -7.54 6.79 -12.87
CA PRO A 38 -7.89 8.15 -12.51
C PRO A 38 -7.12 8.58 -11.25
N PRO A 39 -6.77 9.87 -11.13
CA PRO A 39 -6.04 10.36 -9.97
C PRO A 39 -6.84 10.02 -8.70
N PRO A 40 -6.16 9.54 -7.64
CA PRO A 40 -6.85 9.11 -6.44
C PRO A 40 -7.58 10.29 -5.82
N ASN A 41 -8.90 10.15 -5.64
CA ASN A 41 -9.68 11.06 -4.81
C ASN A 41 -9.44 10.76 -3.32
N THR A 42 -9.94 11.63 -2.42
CA THR A 42 -9.81 11.46 -0.96
C THR A 42 -10.37 10.13 -0.44
N TYR A 43 -11.21 9.46 -1.22
CA TYR A 43 -11.86 8.18 -0.90
C TYR A 43 -11.22 6.98 -1.59
N ALA A 44 -10.26 7.15 -2.50
CA ALA A 44 -9.75 6.08 -3.36
C ALA A 44 -9.17 4.90 -2.57
N GLY A 45 -8.64 5.15 -1.37
CA GLY A 45 -8.14 4.11 -0.45
C GLY A 45 -9.16 3.57 0.56
N ARG A 46 -10.41 4.02 0.53
CA ARG A 46 -11.50 3.66 1.47
C ARG A 46 -12.80 3.30 0.75
N SER A 47 -12.74 3.10 -0.56
CA SER A 47 -13.85 2.63 -1.38
C SER A 47 -13.65 1.16 -1.74
N VAL A 48 -14.73 0.38 -1.67
CA VAL A 48 -14.75 -1.03 -2.07
C VAL A 48 -15.94 -1.21 -3.01
N VAL A 49 -15.69 -1.79 -4.18
CA VAL A 49 -16.75 -2.14 -5.13
C VAL A 49 -17.51 -3.35 -4.58
N VAL A 50 -18.85 -3.31 -4.67
CA VAL A 50 -19.70 -4.44 -4.34
C VAL A 50 -19.78 -5.34 -5.57
N GLU A 51 -19.23 -6.55 -5.46
CA GLU A 51 -19.29 -7.54 -6.54
C GLU A 51 -20.53 -8.42 -6.38
N LYS A 52 -21.31 -8.58 -7.46
CA LYS A 52 -22.45 -9.51 -7.52
C LYS A 52 -23.51 -9.30 -6.42
N GLY A 53 -23.65 -8.08 -5.91
CA GLY A 53 -24.60 -7.74 -4.84
C GLY A 53 -24.20 -8.25 -3.44
N ASP A 54 -23.00 -8.81 -3.27
CA ASP A 54 -22.51 -9.27 -1.96
C ASP A 54 -21.98 -8.10 -1.11
N VAL A 55 -22.93 -7.40 -0.50
CA VAL A 55 -22.66 -6.24 0.38
C VAL A 55 -21.92 -6.68 1.65
N GLY A 56 -22.20 -7.88 2.16
CA GLY A 56 -21.60 -8.39 3.40
C GLY A 56 -20.08 -8.54 3.28
N ASN A 57 -19.61 -9.20 2.22
CA ASN A 57 -18.18 -9.34 1.98
C ASN A 57 -17.50 -8.02 1.63
N ALA A 58 -18.14 -7.17 0.83
CA ALA A 58 -17.63 -5.84 0.52
C ALA A 58 -17.46 -4.97 1.79
N TYR A 59 -18.43 -5.05 2.71
CA TYR A 59 -18.36 -4.36 4.00
C TYR A 59 -17.21 -4.89 4.86
N ASN A 60 -17.08 -6.21 5.02
CA ASN A 60 -15.97 -6.81 5.79
C ASN A 60 -14.59 -6.43 5.23
N ARG A 61 -14.46 -6.39 3.91
CA ARG A 61 -13.25 -5.92 3.24
C ARG A 61 -12.97 -4.45 3.56
N LEU A 62 -14.00 -3.59 3.52
CA LEU A 62 -13.88 -2.20 3.91
C LEU A 62 -13.46 -2.06 5.39
N GLN A 63 -14.04 -2.85 6.29
CA GLN A 63 -13.66 -2.88 7.71
C GLN A 63 -12.17 -3.19 7.88
N GLY A 64 -11.67 -4.21 7.18
CA GLY A 64 -10.26 -4.58 7.19
C GLY A 64 -9.34 -3.49 6.64
N ILE A 65 -9.77 -2.76 5.60
CA ILE A 65 -9.03 -1.62 5.04
C ILE A 65 -8.94 -0.49 6.07
N LEU A 66 -10.06 -0.12 6.71
CA LEU A 66 -10.09 0.94 7.72
C LEU A 66 -9.25 0.58 8.94
N ALA A 67 -9.21 -0.69 9.33
CA ALA A 67 -8.39 -1.18 10.43
C ALA A 67 -6.88 -1.13 10.10
N ARG A 68 -6.47 -1.59 8.90
CA ARG A 68 -5.06 -1.54 8.46
C ARG A 68 -4.51 -0.11 8.38
N ASN A 69 -5.35 0.83 7.99
CA ASN A 69 -4.98 2.25 7.88
C ASN A 69 -5.16 3.02 9.20
N ASP A 70 -5.48 2.36 10.32
CA ASP A 70 -5.67 2.95 11.65
C ASP A 70 -6.72 4.10 11.72
N VAL A 71 -7.61 4.22 10.72
CA VAL A 71 -8.53 5.38 10.56
C VAL A 71 -9.41 5.58 11.78
N ARG A 72 -9.93 4.50 12.37
CA ARG A 72 -10.80 4.57 13.56
C ARG A 72 -10.06 5.03 14.80
N LYS A 73 -8.83 4.56 14.98
CA LYS A 73 -7.99 4.93 16.12
C LYS A 73 -7.63 6.41 16.00
N GLU A 74 -7.24 6.84 14.80
CA GLU A 74 -6.92 8.23 14.53
C GLU A 74 -8.12 9.14 14.77
N LEU A 75 -9.31 8.80 14.23
CA LEU A 75 -10.54 9.54 14.46
C LEU A 75 -10.76 9.80 15.96
N ARG A 76 -10.70 8.74 16.78
CA ARG A 76 -10.86 8.83 18.24
C ARG A 76 -9.79 9.68 18.92
N LEU A 77 -8.53 9.59 18.48
CA LEU A 77 -7.44 10.40 19.02
C LEU A 77 -7.54 11.88 18.62
N THR A 78 -8.14 12.17 17.46
CA THR A 78 -8.32 13.53 16.95
C THR A 78 -9.57 14.22 17.46
N GLU A 79 -10.52 13.49 18.07
CA GLU A 79 -11.73 14.07 18.68
C GLU A 79 -11.42 15.18 19.70
N ARG A 80 -10.27 15.09 20.38
CA ARG A 80 -9.81 16.10 21.35
C ARG A 80 -8.33 16.40 21.15
N HIS A 81 -7.92 17.62 21.47
CA HIS A 81 -6.52 17.99 21.42
C HIS A 81 -5.69 17.24 22.47
N GLU A 82 -4.70 16.47 22.02
CA GLU A 82 -3.68 15.84 22.87
C GLU A 82 -2.44 16.75 22.94
N LYS A 83 -2.01 17.10 24.16
CA LYS A 83 -0.78 17.90 24.37
C LYS A 83 0.44 17.17 23.81
N ARG A 84 1.44 17.91 23.32
CA ARG A 84 2.65 17.35 22.68
C ARG A 84 3.43 16.38 23.57
N SER A 85 3.57 16.68 24.86
CA SER A 85 4.25 15.81 25.84
C SER A 85 3.52 14.48 26.02
N ASP A 86 2.21 14.53 26.14
CA ASP A 86 1.36 13.36 26.36
C ASP A 86 1.36 12.47 25.11
N LYS A 87 1.27 13.09 23.93
CA LYS A 87 1.43 12.40 22.63
C LYS A 87 2.76 11.66 22.52
N ARG A 88 3.86 12.30 22.95
CA ARG A 88 5.20 11.67 22.96
C ARG A 88 5.24 10.46 23.88
N ARG A 89 4.78 10.61 25.13
CA ARG A 89 4.71 9.53 26.12
C ARG A 89 3.85 8.35 25.62
N ARG A 90 2.70 8.65 25.01
CA ARG A 90 1.82 7.63 24.42
C ARG A 90 2.53 6.87 23.30
N LEU A 91 3.11 7.58 22.33
CA LEU A 91 3.80 6.96 21.18
C LEU A 91 5.00 6.11 21.61
N GLU A 92 5.75 6.55 22.61
CA GLU A 92 6.85 5.77 23.19
C GLU A 92 6.33 4.48 23.84
N SER A 93 5.31 4.59 24.68
CA SER A 93 4.66 3.45 25.34
C SER A 93 4.06 2.45 24.33
N GLU A 94 3.41 2.94 23.27
CA GLU A 94 2.90 2.11 22.17
C GLU A 94 4.03 1.39 21.43
N ARG A 95 5.12 2.09 21.09
CA ARG A 95 6.29 1.48 20.46
C ARG A 95 6.92 0.41 21.34
N HIS A 96 7.07 0.67 22.63
CA HIS A 96 7.60 -0.29 23.58
C HIS A 96 6.75 -1.57 23.62
N ARG A 97 5.42 -1.44 23.80
CA ARG A 97 4.52 -2.60 23.80
C ARG A 97 4.59 -3.40 22.50
N ARG A 98 4.66 -2.72 21.34
CA ARG A 98 4.78 -3.39 20.04
C ARG A 98 6.08 -4.18 19.93
N ARG A 99 7.20 -3.57 20.28
CA ARG A 99 8.52 -4.24 20.26
C ARG A 99 8.58 -5.41 21.24
N PHE A 100 8.01 -5.24 22.43
CA PHE A 100 7.91 -6.29 23.43
C PHE A 100 7.10 -7.47 22.91
N ALA A 101 5.92 -7.23 22.33
CA ALA A 101 5.08 -8.28 21.77
C ALA A 101 5.80 -9.05 20.63
N GLU A 102 6.49 -8.35 19.74
CA GLU A 102 7.30 -8.98 18.68
C GLU A 102 8.43 -9.85 19.24
N PHE A 103 9.11 -9.37 20.28
CA PHE A 103 10.16 -10.12 20.96
C PHE A 103 9.63 -11.39 21.62
N ILE A 104 8.52 -11.28 22.36
CA ILE A 104 7.84 -12.43 22.97
C ILE A 104 7.39 -13.42 21.90
N ARG A 105 6.81 -12.94 20.80
CA ARG A 105 6.38 -13.79 19.67
C ARG A 105 7.54 -14.61 19.11
N LYS A 106 8.69 -14.00 18.88
CA LYS A 106 9.91 -14.68 18.39
C LYS A 106 10.40 -15.74 19.37
N LYS A 107 10.42 -15.43 20.68
CA LYS A 107 10.80 -16.40 21.72
C LYS A 107 9.85 -17.59 21.75
N VAL A 108 8.54 -17.36 21.71
CA VAL A 108 7.54 -18.43 21.69
C VAL A 108 7.67 -19.30 20.45
N GLN A 109 7.92 -18.70 19.29
CA GLN A 109 8.16 -19.43 18.04
C GLN A 109 9.40 -20.33 18.14
N LEU A 110 10.49 -19.84 18.75
CA LEU A 110 11.71 -20.62 18.99
C LEU A 110 11.44 -21.81 19.92
N VAL A 111 10.74 -21.60 21.03
CA VAL A 111 10.37 -22.69 21.96
C VAL A 111 9.50 -23.73 21.27
N LYS A 112 8.50 -23.30 20.47
CA LYS A 112 7.66 -24.21 19.68
C LYS A 112 8.48 -25.02 18.68
N ALA A 113 9.48 -24.40 18.04
CA ALA A 113 10.37 -25.08 17.10
C ALA A 113 11.27 -26.11 17.79
N ILE A 114 11.80 -25.81 18.99
CA ILE A 114 12.58 -26.76 19.79
C ILE A 114 11.71 -27.96 20.18
N ARG A 115 10.51 -27.71 20.71
CA ARG A 115 9.55 -28.76 21.07
C ARG A 115 9.18 -29.65 19.88
N ALA A 116 8.96 -29.06 18.71
CA ALA A 116 8.63 -29.81 17.49
C ALA A 116 9.77 -30.73 17.02
N ARG A 117 11.01 -30.43 17.39
CA ARG A 117 12.20 -31.25 17.07
C ARG A 117 12.42 -32.43 18.03
N GLY A 118 11.60 -32.56 19.08
CA GLY A 118 11.63 -33.72 19.97
C GLY A 118 12.53 -33.59 21.21
N ALA A 119 12.82 -32.35 21.65
CA ALA A 119 13.25 -32.09 23.02
C ALA A 119 12.05 -31.99 23.97
#